data_AF-A0A2V7MP47-F1
#
_entry.id   AF-A0A2V7MP47-F1
#
_cell.length_a   1.000
_cell.length_b   1.000
_cell.length_c   1.000
_cell.angle_alpha   90.00
_cell.angle_beta   90.00
_cell.angle_gamma   90.00
#
_symmetry.space_group_name_H-M   'P 1'
#
loop_
_entity.id
_entity.type
_entity.pdbx_description
1 polymer ?
#
loop_
_entity_poly.entity_id
_entity_poly.type
_entity_poly.pdbx_seq_one_letter_code
_entity_poly.pdbx_strand_id
1 'polypeptide(L)'
;MRALAAAGDRAGAVQHARLYQELVRQALEMEPDAEIADLAAALSRHAITEAAAPRHRSAAPDNPSVTPSVAASTPGVKGRSRRDRTVLYAVIALAILVSGTAIWGWMRPAPAKQVVRYTLAIDSSEAMVPSTGWSGRVAISPDGSRLAYFGGPRSRLLIRTRNELHAIAVPGTEGATSPFFSPDGRQVGFLRDFIVQIASLDGGPPITVLDSLTGVSGASWGPDNFIYADA
;
A
#
# COMPACT_ATOMS: atom_id res chain seq x y z
N MET A 1 -13.96 -6.24 6.56
CA MET A 1 -15.36 -6.67 6.32
C MET A 1 -16.40 -5.78 7.01
N ARG A 2 -16.44 -5.68 8.36
CA ARG A 2 -17.43 -4.83 9.06
C ARG A 2 -17.32 -3.32 8.78
N ALA A 3 -16.11 -2.81 8.53
CA ALA A 3 -15.89 -1.40 8.17
C ALA A 3 -16.36 -1.02 6.75
N LEU A 4 -16.38 -1.97 5.80
CA LEU A 4 -16.79 -1.74 4.41
C LEU A 4 -18.32 -1.89 4.24
N ALA A 5 -18.95 -2.76 5.02
CA ALA A 5 -20.41 -2.89 5.05
C ALA A 5 -21.11 -1.64 5.62
N ALA A 6 -20.45 -0.90 6.52
CA ALA A 6 -20.95 0.37 7.06
C ALA A 6 -20.90 1.53 6.04
N ALA A 7 -20.13 1.39 4.95
CA ALA A 7 -19.93 2.43 3.94
C ALA A 7 -20.87 2.32 2.71
N GLY A 8 -21.80 1.36 2.70
CA GLY A 8 -22.78 1.20 1.62
C GLY A 8 -22.25 0.62 0.30
N ASP A 9 -20.93 0.44 0.15
CA ASP A 9 -20.32 -0.16 -1.04
C ASP A 9 -20.28 -1.70 -0.94
N ARG A 10 -21.42 -2.30 -1.27
CA ARG A 10 -21.61 -3.76 -1.26
C ARG A 10 -20.87 -4.45 -2.41
N ALA A 11 -20.62 -3.76 -3.52
CA ALA A 11 -19.88 -4.31 -4.66
C ALA A 11 -18.39 -4.48 -4.32
N GLY A 12 -17.79 -3.46 -3.67
CA GLY A 12 -16.42 -3.53 -3.18
C GLY A 12 -16.21 -4.67 -2.17
N ALA A 13 -17.17 -4.89 -1.26
CA ALA A 13 -17.10 -5.97 -0.29
C ALA A 13 -17.11 -7.37 -0.95
N VAL A 14 -17.92 -7.58 -2.00
CA VAL A 14 -17.99 -8.85 -2.73
C VAL A 14 -16.71 -9.12 -3.51
N GLN A 15 -16.12 -8.08 -4.11
CA GLN A 15 -14.87 -8.22 -4.86
C GLN A 15 -13.68 -8.51 -3.92
N HIS A 16 -13.64 -7.88 -2.75
CA HIS A 16 -12.62 -8.15 -1.73
C HIS A 16 -12.74 -9.57 -1.16
N ALA A 17 -13.97 -10.07 -0.97
CA ALA A 17 -14.20 -11.43 -0.49
C ALA A 17 -13.69 -12.49 -1.47
N ARG A 18 -13.96 -12.31 -2.78
CA ARG A 18 -13.46 -13.21 -3.83
C ARG A 18 -11.94 -13.20 -3.93
N LEU A 19 -11.34 -12.03 -3.80
CA LEU A 19 -9.88 -11.87 -3.88
C LEU A 19 -9.18 -12.50 -2.66
N TYR A 20 -9.78 -12.40 -1.48
CA TYR A 20 -9.30 -13.10 -0.28
C TYR A 20 -9.45 -14.62 -0.40
N GLN A 21 -10.59 -15.11 -0.90
CA GLN A 21 -10.79 -16.56 -1.13
C GLN A 21 -9.77 -17.14 -2.11
N GLU A 22 -9.43 -16.40 -3.17
CA GLU A 22 -8.45 -16.87 -4.16
C GLU A 22 -7.03 -16.90 -3.58
N LEU A 23 -6.65 -15.89 -2.79
CA LEU A 23 -5.35 -15.83 -2.11
C LEU A 23 -5.19 -16.94 -1.06
N VAL A 24 -6.22 -17.21 -0.27
CA VAL A 24 -6.21 -18.29 0.72
C VAL A 24 -6.10 -19.66 0.04
N ARG A 25 -6.80 -19.85 -1.08
CA ARG A 25 -6.77 -21.09 -1.86
C ARG A 25 -5.41 -21.33 -2.52
N GLN A 26 -4.75 -20.30 -3.04
CA GLN A 26 -3.44 -20.44 -3.70
C GLN A 26 -2.26 -20.51 -2.72
N ALA A 27 -2.35 -19.92 -1.53
CA ALA A 27 -1.20 -19.78 -0.64
C ALA A 27 -1.13 -20.79 0.51
N LEU A 28 -2.23 -21.46 0.88
CA LEU A 28 -2.27 -22.28 2.11
C LEU A 28 -2.74 -23.73 1.97
N GLU A 29 -3.12 -24.22 0.76
CA GLU A 29 -3.61 -25.61 0.53
C GLU A 29 -4.65 -26.12 1.57
N MET A 30 -5.43 -25.23 2.19
CA MET A 30 -6.50 -25.59 3.12
C MET A 30 -7.86 -25.14 2.59
N GLU A 31 -8.86 -26.01 2.69
CA GLU A 31 -10.23 -25.71 2.27
C GLU A 31 -10.89 -24.66 3.19
N PRO A 32 -11.62 -23.67 2.64
CA PRO A 32 -12.28 -22.64 3.42
C PRO A 32 -13.52 -23.15 4.16
N ASP A 33 -13.64 -22.79 5.44
CA ASP A 33 -14.73 -23.18 6.36
C ASP A 33 -16.15 -22.90 5.81
N ALA A 34 -17.01 -23.91 5.97
CA ALA A 34 -18.39 -23.98 5.45
C ALA A 34 -19.29 -22.81 5.86
N GLU A 35 -19.00 -22.14 6.98
CA GLU A 35 -19.81 -21.03 7.51
C GLU A 35 -19.79 -19.78 6.61
N ILE A 36 -18.70 -19.55 5.85
CA ILE A 36 -18.57 -18.39 4.96
C ILE A 36 -19.37 -18.59 3.66
N ALA A 37 -19.50 -19.84 3.19
CA ALA A 37 -20.29 -20.17 2.01
C ALA A 37 -21.80 -20.03 2.26
N ASP A 38 -22.27 -20.42 3.44
CA ASP A 38 -23.69 -20.33 3.81
C ASP A 38 -24.18 -18.89 3.98
N LEU A 39 -23.32 -18.01 4.49
CA LEU A 39 -23.65 -16.58 4.62
C LEU A 39 -23.80 -15.90 3.25
N ALA A 40 -22.98 -16.27 2.27
CA ALA A 40 -23.08 -15.76 0.89
C ALA A 40 -24.34 -16.26 0.16
N ALA A 41 -24.76 -17.51 0.42
CA ALA A 41 -25.99 -18.09 -0.12
C ALA A 41 -27.27 -17.53 0.55
N ALA A 42 -27.20 -17.13 1.82
CA ALA A 42 -28.32 -16.47 2.51
C ALA A 42 -28.60 -15.06 1.96
N LEU A 43 -27.55 -14.29 1.68
CA LEU A 43 -27.66 -12.90 1.19
C LEU A 43 -28.19 -12.81 -0.25
N SER A 44 -27.91 -13.82 -1.08
CA SER A 44 -28.37 -13.88 -2.47
C SER A 44 -29.84 -14.27 -2.62
N ARG A 45 -30.41 -15.00 -1.64
CA ARG A 45 -31.83 -15.38 -1.64
C ARG A 45 -32.79 -14.25 -1.27
N HIS A 46 -32.37 -13.28 -0.45
CA HIS A 46 -33.25 -12.17 -0.04
C HIS A 46 -33.42 -11.07 -1.11
N ALA A 47 -32.47 -10.93 -2.04
CA ALA A 47 -32.52 -9.90 -3.08
C ALA A 47 -33.54 -10.19 -4.20
N ILE A 48 -33.98 -11.44 -4.36
CA ILE A 48 -34.91 -11.85 -5.43
C ILE A 48 -36.37 -11.72 -4.99
N THR A 49 -36.65 -11.82 -3.69
CA THR A 49 -38.02 -11.85 -3.15
C THR A 49 -38.67 -10.46 -3.07
N GLU A 50 -37.90 -9.38 -3.01
CA GLU A 50 -38.43 -8.00 -2.84
C GLU A 50 -38.88 -7.35 -4.17
N ALA A 51 -38.51 -7.92 -5.32
CA ALA A 51 -38.84 -7.37 -6.64
C ALA A 51 -40.18 -7.88 -7.23
N ALA A 52 -40.91 -8.76 -6.54
CA ALA A 52 -42.10 -9.42 -7.08
C ALA A 52 -43.32 -9.35 -6.14
N ALA A 53 -44.06 -8.24 -6.17
CA ALA A 53 -45.44 -8.19 -5.70
C ALA A 53 -46.30 -7.17 -6.50
N PRO A 54 -47.56 -7.49 -6.87
CA PRO A 54 -48.34 -6.79 -7.89
C PRO A 54 -49.25 -5.69 -7.31
N ARG A 55 -49.62 -4.68 -8.12
CA ARG A 55 -50.66 -3.70 -7.76
C ARG A 55 -51.93 -3.90 -8.62
N HIS A 56 -53.03 -4.15 -7.92
CA HIS A 56 -54.39 -4.38 -8.41
C HIS A 56 -55.14 -3.09 -8.79
N ARG A 57 -56.23 -3.28 -9.55
CA ARG A 57 -57.11 -2.32 -10.24
C ARG A 57 -58.47 -2.13 -9.51
N SER A 58 -59.13 -0.98 -9.78
CA SER A 58 -60.59 -0.63 -9.70
C SER A 58 -61.20 -0.27 -8.32
N ALA A 59 -62.21 0.62 -8.14
CA ALA A 59 -63.18 1.32 -9.02
C ALA A 59 -63.97 2.50 -8.33
N ALA A 60 -64.51 3.43 -9.16
CA ALA A 60 -65.82 4.18 -9.12
C ALA A 60 -66.10 5.31 -8.06
N PRO A 61 -67.00 6.33 -8.29
CA PRO A 61 -68.21 6.35 -9.17
C PRO A 61 -68.58 7.63 -10.01
N ASP A 62 -69.46 7.40 -11.01
CA ASP A 62 -70.59 8.13 -11.66
C ASP A 62 -70.68 9.67 -12.00
N ASN A 63 -70.76 9.93 -13.33
CA ASN A 63 -71.69 10.77 -14.17
C ASN A 63 -71.80 12.33 -14.01
N PRO A 64 -72.29 13.12 -15.02
CA PRO A 64 -72.55 12.90 -16.46
C PRO A 64 -71.90 13.92 -17.44
N SER A 65 -72.13 13.64 -18.73
CA SER A 65 -71.74 14.27 -20.00
C SER A 65 -71.71 15.80 -20.10
N VAL A 66 -70.64 16.36 -20.69
CA VAL A 66 -70.67 17.52 -21.62
C VAL A 66 -69.42 17.45 -22.53
N THR A 67 -69.59 17.34 -23.84
CA THR A 67 -68.52 17.65 -24.82
C THR A 67 -68.45 19.17 -25.01
N PRO A 68 -67.24 19.74 -25.03
CA PRO A 68 -66.87 20.45 -26.24
C PRO A 68 -65.45 20.14 -26.71
N SER A 69 -65.35 20.17 -28.03
CA SER A 69 -64.13 20.23 -28.83
C SER A 69 -63.13 21.25 -28.27
N VAL A 70 -61.95 20.78 -27.89
CA VAL A 70 -60.73 21.61 -27.84
C VAL A 70 -59.66 20.85 -28.62
N ALA A 71 -59.21 21.49 -29.68
CA ALA A 71 -58.17 21.00 -30.56
C ALA A 71 -56.93 20.57 -29.77
N ALA A 72 -56.55 19.30 -29.91
CA ALA A 72 -55.28 18.80 -29.42
C ALA A 72 -54.17 19.32 -30.34
N SER A 73 -53.55 20.43 -29.95
CA SER A 73 -52.23 20.84 -30.44
C SER A 73 -51.22 19.77 -30.02
N THR A 74 -51.04 18.75 -30.84
CA THR A 74 -49.93 17.80 -30.65
C THR A 74 -48.64 18.59 -30.89
N PRO A 75 -47.70 18.69 -29.92
CA PRO A 75 -46.40 19.24 -30.22
C PRO A 75 -45.77 18.34 -31.28
N GLY A 76 -45.59 18.89 -32.48
CA GLY A 76 -44.98 18.18 -33.59
C GLY A 76 -43.64 17.63 -33.13
N VAL A 77 -43.55 16.31 -33.02
CA VAL A 77 -42.28 15.62 -32.90
C VAL A 77 -41.54 15.91 -34.19
N LYS A 78 -40.74 16.99 -34.20
CA LYS A 78 -39.83 17.30 -35.29
C LYS A 78 -38.99 16.05 -35.48
N GLY A 79 -39.19 15.38 -36.61
CA GLY A 79 -38.51 14.14 -36.94
C GLY A 79 -37.01 14.36 -36.78
N ARG A 80 -36.43 13.71 -35.77
CA ARG A 80 -34.97 13.70 -35.56
C ARG A 80 -34.33 13.25 -36.87
N SER A 81 -33.69 14.22 -37.53
CA SER A 81 -33.15 14.02 -38.87
C SER A 81 -32.04 12.97 -38.83
N ARG A 82 -31.74 12.34 -39.97
CA ARG A 82 -30.58 11.41 -40.10
C ARG A 82 -29.28 12.01 -39.52
N ARG A 83 -29.15 13.34 -39.52
CA ARG A 83 -28.02 14.11 -38.95
C ARG A 83 -27.87 13.95 -37.43
N ASP A 84 -28.97 13.86 -36.66
CA ASP A 84 -28.92 13.66 -35.20
C ASP A 84 -28.38 12.27 -34.84
N ARG A 85 -28.70 11.26 -35.66
CA ARG A 85 -28.17 9.90 -35.49
C ARG A 85 -26.69 9.84 -35.81
N THR A 86 -26.22 10.60 -36.80
CA THR A 86 -24.78 10.65 -37.15
C THR A 86 -23.97 11.31 -36.03
N VAL A 87 -24.49 12.38 -35.43
CA VAL A 87 -23.85 13.03 -34.27
C VAL A 87 -23.80 12.08 -33.07
N LEU A 88 -24.89 11.35 -32.80
CA LEU A 88 -24.91 10.35 -31.72
C LEU A 88 -23.86 9.25 -31.93
N TYR A 89 -23.77 8.68 -33.14
CA TYR A 89 -22.76 7.66 -33.43
C TYR A 89 -21.33 8.20 -33.34
N ALA A 90 -21.09 9.44 -33.76
CA ALA A 90 -19.79 10.08 -33.64
C ALA A 90 -19.37 10.27 -32.18
N VAL A 91 -20.30 10.69 -31.31
CA VAL A 91 -20.05 10.85 -29.87
C VAL A 91 -19.77 9.50 -29.20
N ILE A 92 -20.52 8.45 -29.55
CA ILE A 92 -20.29 7.10 -29.01
C ILE A 92 -18.92 6.58 -29.45
N ALA A 93 -18.57 6.73 -30.73
CA ALA A 93 -17.27 6.32 -31.25
C ALA A 93 -16.12 7.04 -30.53
N LEU A 94 -16.26 8.36 -30.31
CA LEU A 94 -15.28 9.14 -29.57
C LEU A 94 -15.17 8.70 -28.10
N ALA A 95 -16.31 8.47 -27.43
CA ALA A 95 -16.33 7.99 -26.05
C ALA A 95 -15.65 6.63 -25.91
N ILE A 96 -15.90 5.70 -26.83
CA ILE A 96 -15.23 4.38 -26.86
C ILE A 96 -13.72 4.56 -27.02
N LEU A 97 -13.28 5.47 -27.89
CA LEU A 97 -11.87 5.71 -28.16
C LEU A 97 -11.16 6.34 -26.95
N VAL A 98 -11.81 7.29 -26.28
CA VAL A 98 -11.31 7.92 -25.05
C VAL A 98 -11.27 6.92 -23.90
N SER A 99 -12.33 6.13 -23.69
CA SER A 99 -12.35 5.10 -22.65
C SER A 99 -11.31 4.01 -22.93
N GLY A 100 -11.16 3.58 -24.18
CA GLY A 100 -10.16 2.59 -24.57
C GLY A 100 -8.74 3.07 -24.31
N THR A 101 -8.42 4.33 -24.62
CA THR A 101 -7.09 4.91 -24.35
C THR A 101 -6.83 5.10 -22.87
N ALA A 102 -7.82 5.50 -22.08
CA ALA A 102 -7.70 5.62 -20.62
C ALA A 102 -7.47 4.25 -19.95
N ILE A 103 -8.27 3.23 -20.33
CA ILE A 103 -8.12 1.86 -19.82
C ILE A 103 -6.75 1.31 -20.20
N TRP A 104 -6.31 1.50 -21.45
CA TRP A 104 -4.99 1.06 -21.87
C TRP A 104 -3.89 1.77 -21.06
N GLY A 105 -3.97 3.08 -20.86
CA GLY A 105 -3.01 3.83 -20.04
C GLY A 105 -2.89 3.30 -18.62
N TRP A 106 -4.03 2.98 -17.99
CA TRP A 106 -4.08 2.45 -16.62
C TRP A 106 -3.61 0.99 -16.52
N MET A 107 -3.81 0.21 -17.58
CA MET A 107 -3.36 -1.18 -17.66
C MET A 107 -1.88 -1.33 -18.03
N ARG A 108 -1.16 -0.23 -18.34
CA ARG A 108 0.27 -0.34 -18.61
C ARG A 108 0.99 -0.82 -17.34
N PRO A 109 1.73 -1.93 -17.40
CA PRO A 109 2.55 -2.36 -16.29
C PRO A 109 3.48 -1.21 -15.89
N ALA A 110 3.54 -0.89 -14.60
CA ALA A 110 4.54 0.03 -14.09
C ALA A 110 5.92 -0.48 -14.56
N PRO A 111 6.83 0.39 -15.03
CA PRO A 111 8.16 -0.02 -15.44
C PRO A 111 8.76 -0.90 -14.34
N ALA A 112 9.19 -2.11 -14.70
CA ALA A 112 9.83 -2.99 -13.74
C ALA A 112 11.00 -2.23 -13.12
N LYS A 113 10.98 -2.09 -11.78
CA LYS A 113 12.08 -1.46 -11.04
C LYS A 113 13.36 -2.22 -11.42
N GLN A 114 14.28 -1.55 -12.11
CA GLN A 114 15.52 -2.19 -12.55
C GLN A 114 16.31 -2.63 -11.31
N VAL A 115 16.53 -3.95 -11.19
CA VAL A 115 17.35 -4.52 -10.12
C VAL A 115 18.81 -4.29 -10.48
N VAL A 116 19.47 -3.39 -9.76
CA VAL A 116 20.91 -3.14 -9.91
C VAL A 116 21.67 -4.06 -8.96
N ARG A 117 22.60 -4.86 -9.49
CA ARG A 117 23.51 -5.70 -8.72
C ARG A 117 24.93 -5.18 -8.88
N TYR A 118 25.64 -4.98 -7.78
CA TYR A 118 27.04 -4.59 -7.78
C TYR A 118 27.73 -5.15 -6.53
N THR A 119 29.02 -5.41 -6.65
CA THR A 119 29.85 -5.85 -5.53
C THR A 119 30.59 -4.63 -4.97
N LEU A 120 30.43 -4.39 -3.67
CA LEU A 120 31.14 -3.34 -2.97
C LEU A 120 32.50 -3.89 -2.53
N ALA A 121 33.59 -3.46 -3.17
CA ALA A 121 34.94 -3.76 -2.68
C ALA A 121 35.20 -2.91 -1.43
N ILE A 122 35.50 -3.56 -0.31
CA ILE A 122 35.89 -2.93 0.94
C ILE A 122 37.40 -3.12 1.09
N ASP A 123 38.14 -2.05 1.32
CA ASP A 123 39.58 -2.12 1.57
C ASP A 123 39.87 -2.93 2.85
N SER A 124 41.02 -3.59 2.91
CA SER A 124 41.44 -4.38 4.08
C SER A 124 41.46 -3.58 5.39
N SER A 125 41.74 -2.27 5.32
CA SER A 125 41.74 -1.36 6.47
C SER A 125 40.35 -1.00 6.97
N GLU A 126 39.33 -1.14 6.11
CA GLU A 126 37.91 -0.89 6.39
C GLU A 126 37.11 -2.20 6.48
N ALA A 127 37.79 -3.35 6.43
CA ALA A 127 37.13 -4.65 6.38
C ALA A 127 36.13 -4.81 7.52
N MET A 128 34.94 -5.30 7.18
CA MET A 128 33.86 -5.49 8.13
C MET A 128 34.29 -6.50 9.19
N VAL A 129 34.10 -6.16 10.46
CA VAL A 129 34.46 -7.03 11.57
C VAL A 129 33.47 -8.20 11.63
N PRO A 130 33.95 -9.45 11.80
CA PRO A 130 33.06 -10.58 12.05
C PRO A 130 32.24 -10.34 13.32
N SER A 131 30.92 -10.42 13.20
CA SER A 131 30.01 -10.29 14.35
C SER A 131 29.38 -11.62 14.73
N THR A 132 28.80 -11.72 15.92
CA THR A 132 28.00 -12.89 16.29
C THR A 132 26.71 -12.98 15.45
N GLY A 133 26.07 -14.14 15.39
CA GLY A 133 24.85 -14.32 14.59
C GLY A 133 23.64 -13.52 15.07
N TRP A 134 23.70 -13.00 16.30
CA TRP A 134 22.61 -12.27 16.96
C TRP A 134 22.76 -10.75 16.91
N SER A 135 23.83 -10.22 16.28
CA SER A 135 24.09 -8.78 16.20
C SER A 135 24.01 -8.27 14.76
N GLY A 136 23.35 -7.13 14.59
CA GLY A 136 23.24 -6.46 13.30
C GLY A 136 24.63 -6.03 12.81
N ARG A 137 25.00 -6.45 11.59
CA ARG A 137 26.33 -6.14 11.01
C ARG A 137 26.32 -4.90 10.15
N VAL A 138 25.18 -4.61 9.54
CA VAL A 138 25.03 -3.59 8.52
C VAL A 138 23.63 -2.99 8.58
N ALA A 139 23.54 -1.70 8.31
CA ALA A 139 22.29 -1.00 8.06
C ALA A 139 22.41 -0.17 6.78
N ILE A 140 21.27 0.02 6.11
CA ILE A 140 21.15 0.85 4.91
C ILE A 140 20.24 2.02 5.27
N SER A 141 20.59 3.23 4.85
CA SER A 141 19.76 4.41 5.10
C SER A 141 18.41 4.29 4.39
N PRO A 142 17.34 4.95 4.88
CA PRO A 142 16.00 4.86 4.28
C PRO A 142 15.95 5.26 2.79
N ASP A 143 16.82 6.18 2.36
CA ASP A 143 16.97 6.60 0.97
C ASP A 143 17.88 5.67 0.12
N GLY A 144 18.51 4.67 0.74
CA GLY A 144 19.43 3.73 0.11
C GLY A 144 20.78 4.32 -0.30
N SER A 145 21.09 5.56 0.10
CA SER A 145 22.30 6.26 -0.32
C SER A 145 23.52 5.97 0.55
N ARG A 146 23.33 5.46 1.77
CA ARG A 146 24.39 5.22 2.77
C ARG A 146 24.32 3.81 3.33
N LEU A 147 25.51 3.26 3.61
CA LEU A 147 25.72 2.01 4.30
C LEU A 147 26.41 2.30 5.64
N ALA A 148 25.88 1.77 6.73
CA ALA A 148 26.50 1.79 8.04
C ALA A 148 26.93 0.39 8.43
N TYR A 149 28.19 0.19 8.80
CA TYR A 149 28.71 -1.12 9.21
C TYR A 149 29.90 -0.95 10.16
N PHE A 150 30.23 -2.00 10.91
CA PHE A 150 31.38 -1.98 11.81
C PHE A 150 32.62 -2.57 11.15
N GLY A 151 33.72 -1.82 11.13
CA GLY A 151 34.91 -2.18 10.38
C GLY A 151 36.22 -1.62 10.93
N GLY A 152 37.32 -2.15 10.41
CA GLY A 152 38.69 -1.68 10.67
C GLY A 152 39.25 -2.01 12.06
N PRO A 153 40.47 -1.51 12.38
CA PRO A 153 41.30 -1.98 13.50
C PRO A 153 40.77 -1.72 14.91
N ARG A 154 39.54 -1.18 15.07
CA ARG A 154 38.87 -0.94 16.36
C ARG A 154 37.37 -1.23 16.33
N SER A 155 36.88 -1.91 15.29
CA SER A 155 35.44 -2.14 15.09
C SER A 155 34.63 -0.86 15.27
N ARG A 156 34.98 0.19 14.52
CA ARG A 156 34.26 1.47 14.56
C ARG A 156 33.10 1.45 13.59
N LEU A 157 32.09 2.26 13.88
CA LEU A 157 31.02 2.54 12.93
C LEU A 157 31.61 3.30 11.73
N LEU A 158 31.47 2.70 10.56
CA LEU A 158 31.88 3.23 9.28
C LEU A 158 30.62 3.57 8.47
N ILE A 159 30.59 4.78 7.90
CA ILE A 159 29.52 5.25 7.04
C ILE A 159 30.08 5.41 5.64
N ARG A 160 29.55 4.65 4.70
CA ARG A 160 29.94 4.71 3.29
C ARG A 160 28.76 5.17 2.45
N THR A 161 28.92 6.30 1.76
CA THR A 161 27.94 6.69 0.75
C THR A 161 28.13 5.83 -0.50
N ARG A 162 27.04 5.57 -1.23
CA ARG A 162 27.06 4.71 -2.42
C ARG A 162 27.99 5.22 -3.52
N ASN A 163 28.23 6.53 -3.56
CA ASN A 163 29.07 7.19 -4.57
C ASN A 163 30.52 7.38 -4.12
N GLU A 164 30.88 6.94 -2.91
CA GLU A 164 32.22 7.06 -2.35
C GLU A 164 32.94 5.71 -2.27
N LEU A 165 34.25 5.76 -2.49
CA LEU A 165 35.09 4.58 -2.44
C LEU A 165 35.43 4.18 -1.00
N HIS A 166 35.56 5.17 -0.10
CA HIS A 166 36.00 5.00 1.28
C HIS A 166 34.89 5.35 2.26
N ALA A 167 34.83 4.62 3.36
CA ALA A 167 33.93 4.95 4.45
C ALA A 167 34.53 5.99 5.41
N ILE A 168 33.66 6.79 6.02
CA ILE A 168 34.02 7.75 7.06
C ILE A 168 33.74 7.11 8.42
N ALA A 169 34.74 7.11 9.30
CA ALA A 169 34.58 6.60 10.66
C ALA A 169 33.86 7.62 11.55
N VAL A 170 32.86 7.14 12.29
CA VAL A 170 32.14 7.94 13.29
C VAL A 170 32.92 7.87 14.62
N PRO A 171 33.42 8.98 15.17
CA PRO A 171 34.16 8.98 16.43
C PRO A 171 33.32 8.48 17.62
N GLY A 172 33.95 7.80 18.58
CA GLY A 172 33.28 7.36 19.82
C GLY A 172 32.40 6.12 19.66
N THR A 173 32.56 5.37 18.57
CA THR A 173 31.77 4.17 18.21
C THR A 173 32.59 2.87 18.26
N GLU A 174 33.78 2.90 18.85
CA GLU A 174 34.64 1.73 19.05
C GLU A 174 33.90 0.59 19.79
N GLY A 175 33.96 -0.63 19.25
CA GLY A 175 33.36 -1.81 19.88
C GLY A 175 31.82 -1.83 19.92
N ALA A 176 31.16 -0.88 19.27
CA ALA A 176 29.71 -0.91 19.12
C ALA A 176 29.28 -1.96 18.07
N THR A 177 27.99 -2.29 18.10
CA THR A 177 27.35 -3.30 17.25
C THR A 177 25.93 -2.86 16.87
N SER A 178 25.28 -3.61 15.98
CA SER A 178 23.86 -3.45 15.64
C SER A 178 23.50 -2.03 15.22
N PRO A 179 24.04 -1.54 14.09
CA PRO A 179 23.73 -0.20 13.62
C PRO A 179 22.31 -0.15 13.07
N PHE A 180 21.64 1.00 13.20
CA PHE A 180 20.33 1.28 12.59
C PHE A 180 20.19 2.77 12.28
N PHE A 181 19.52 3.12 11.17
CA PHE A 181 19.36 4.52 10.76
C PHE A 181 18.10 5.15 11.35
N SER A 182 18.15 6.46 11.57
CA SER A 182 16.95 7.26 11.78
C SER A 182 16.07 7.33 10.50
N PRO A 183 14.76 7.60 10.62
CA PRO A 183 13.86 7.66 9.47
C PRO A 183 14.20 8.76 8.47
N ASP A 184 14.85 9.83 8.94
CA ASP A 184 15.35 10.94 8.12
C ASP A 184 16.77 10.69 7.55
N GLY A 185 17.42 9.59 7.93
CA GLY A 185 18.77 9.23 7.51
C GLY A 185 19.89 10.14 8.04
N ARG A 186 19.61 11.03 9.00
CA ARG A 186 20.59 11.99 9.54
C ARG A 186 21.35 11.47 10.75
N GLN A 187 20.85 10.43 11.42
CA GLN A 187 21.46 9.84 12.60
C GLN A 187 21.60 8.33 12.43
N VAL A 188 22.57 7.76 13.14
CA VAL A 188 22.72 6.32 13.29
C VAL A 188 22.69 5.97 14.76
N GLY A 189 21.79 5.06 15.10
CA GLY A 189 21.80 4.35 16.37
C GLY A 189 22.69 3.12 16.34
N PHE A 190 23.24 2.78 17.49
CA PHE A 190 24.09 1.63 17.69
C PHE A 190 24.01 1.16 19.14
N LEU A 191 24.42 -0.09 19.38
CA LEU A 191 24.44 -0.70 20.70
C LEU A 191 25.88 -0.88 21.18
N ARG A 192 26.13 -0.54 22.44
CA ARG A 192 27.39 -0.83 23.15
C ARG A 192 27.05 -1.21 24.58
N ASP A 193 27.55 -2.34 25.08
CA ASP A 193 27.40 -2.74 26.49
C ASP A 193 25.96 -2.63 27.03
N PHE A 194 24.97 -3.09 26.25
CA PHE A 194 23.53 -3.01 26.57
C PHE A 194 22.95 -1.58 26.63
N ILE A 195 23.66 -0.61 26.08
CA ILE A 195 23.24 0.80 25.96
C ILE A 195 22.92 1.08 24.50
N VAL A 196 21.80 1.75 24.25
CA VAL A 196 21.48 2.33 22.94
C VAL A 196 21.96 3.76 22.91
N GLN A 197 22.83 4.04 21.94
CA GLN A 197 23.32 5.39 21.67
C GLN A 197 23.00 5.77 20.23
N ILE A 198 22.90 7.08 19.97
CA ILE A 198 22.72 7.63 18.63
C ILE A 198 23.83 8.65 18.36
N ALA A 199 24.36 8.63 17.15
CA ALA A 199 25.33 9.60 16.66
C ALA A 199 24.74 10.37 15.47
N SER A 200 24.97 11.68 15.46
CA SER A 200 24.68 12.51 14.30
C SER A 200 25.71 12.28 13.21
N LEU A 201 25.25 12.14 11.97
CA LEU A 201 26.14 12.05 10.81
C LEU A 201 26.76 13.40 10.44
N ASP A 202 26.20 14.51 10.95
CA ASP A 202 26.77 15.86 10.85
C ASP A 202 27.92 16.07 11.85
N GLY A 203 28.22 15.07 12.69
CA GLY A 203 29.29 15.09 13.70
C GLY A 203 28.80 15.38 15.12
N GLY A 204 29.75 15.44 16.05
CA GLY A 204 29.49 15.58 17.49
C GLY A 204 29.58 14.24 18.24
N PRO A 205 29.55 14.29 19.59
CA PRO A 205 29.61 13.08 20.41
C PRO A 205 28.28 12.31 20.33
N PRO A 206 28.32 10.96 20.40
CA PRO A 206 27.11 10.17 20.55
C PRO A 206 26.36 10.49 21.84
N ILE A 207 25.03 10.39 21.79
CA ILE A 207 24.15 10.58 22.94
C ILE A 207 23.51 9.26 23.33
N THR A 208 23.39 9.01 24.63
CA THR A 208 22.72 7.83 25.18
C THR A 208 21.21 8.06 25.18
N VAL A 209 20.47 7.14 24.57
CA VAL A 209 18.99 7.17 24.52
C VAL A 209 18.38 6.17 25.49
N LEU A 210 19.05 5.03 25.68
CA LEU A 210 18.67 4.01 26.64
C LEU A 210 19.92 3.43 27.28
N ASP A 211 19.95 3.36 28.60
CA ASP A 211 21.12 2.97 29.40
C ASP A 211 21.07 1.52 29.93
N SER A 212 19.98 0.81 29.68
CA SER A 212 19.82 -0.58 30.11
C SER A 212 18.92 -1.37 29.17
N LEU A 213 19.50 -2.39 28.53
CA LEU A 213 18.80 -3.46 27.82
C LEU A 213 19.06 -4.80 28.53
N THR A 214 18.02 -5.64 28.60
CA THR A 214 18.12 -6.99 29.16
C THR A 214 18.60 -8.04 28.15
N GLY A 215 18.50 -7.73 26.86
CA GLY A 215 18.82 -8.60 25.73
C GLY A 215 19.86 -8.00 24.78
N VAL A 216 20.26 -8.79 23.77
CA VAL A 216 21.44 -8.50 22.91
C VAL A 216 21.14 -8.45 21.41
N SER A 217 19.88 -8.51 20.99
CA SER A 217 19.56 -8.83 19.59
C SER A 217 19.63 -7.63 18.64
N GLY A 218 19.35 -6.41 19.13
CA GLY A 218 19.43 -5.20 18.32
C GLY A 218 18.33 -4.18 18.62
N ALA A 219 18.34 -3.11 17.84
CA ALA A 219 17.31 -2.09 17.87
C ALA A 219 17.04 -1.56 16.46
N SER A 220 15.89 -0.91 16.28
CA SER A 220 15.47 -0.29 15.02
C SER A 220 14.71 0.99 15.28
N TRP A 221 14.79 1.93 14.33
CA TRP A 221 14.01 3.16 14.38
C TRP A 221 12.74 2.99 13.55
N GLY A 222 11.59 3.23 14.17
CA GLY A 222 10.30 3.26 13.49
C GLY A 222 10.07 4.58 12.74
N PRO A 223 9.17 4.58 11.73
CA PRO A 223 8.81 5.78 10.97
C PRO A 223 8.09 6.84 11.82
N ASP A 224 7.61 6.46 12.99
CA ASP A 224 7.02 7.32 14.03
C ASP A 224 8.06 7.98 14.94
N ASN A 225 9.34 7.83 14.60
CA ASN A 225 10.49 8.39 15.31
C ASN A 225 10.75 7.77 16.71
N PHE A 226 10.17 6.60 17.01
CA PHE A 226 10.51 5.81 18.18
C PHE A 226 11.59 4.76 17.89
N ILE A 227 12.38 4.41 18.90
CA ILE A 227 13.36 3.32 18.82
C ILE A 227 12.76 2.08 19.50
N TYR A 228 12.74 0.97 18.78
CA TYR A 228 12.30 -0.34 19.24
C TYR A 228 13.52 -1.22 19.43
N ALA A 229 13.74 -1.68 20.65
CA ALA A 229 14.81 -2.61 20.99
C ALA A 229 14.22 -3.96 21.39
N ASP A 230 14.90 -5.03 20.98
CA ASP A 230 14.59 -6.39 21.44
C ASP A 230 15.27 -6.62 22.79
N ALA A 231 14.51 -7.09 23.77
CA ALA A 231 14.87 -7.10 25.20
C ALA A 231 14.83 -8.50 25.80
#